data_AF-A0A526RT51-F1
#
_entry.id   AF-A0A526RT51-F1
#
_cell.length_a   1.000
_cell.length_b   1.000
_cell.length_c   1.000
_cell.angle_alpha   90.00
_cell.angle_beta   90.00
_cell.angle_gamma   90.00
#
_symmetry.space_group_name_H-M   'P 1'
#
loop_
_entity.id
_entity.type
_entity.pdbx_description
1 polymer ?
#
loop_
_entity_poly.entity_id
_entity_poly.type
_entity_poly.pdbx_seq_one_letter_code
_entity_poly.pdbx_strand_id
1 'polypeptide(L)'
;MSAYLLKRLIIAAATLVLASMVVFAVLEIIPGDPARLMLGMNASAEQVEVLRNQIGLNAPLALRYLHWAGGLLSLDFGRSYTYSVPVIDLVRERVVVSLPLALIALALSTAIAIPVGIYSASRHGRAGDAIAMGAAQLGVAVPNFWFALMLIYLFAVWL
;
A
#
# COMPACT_ATOMS: atom_id res chain seq x y z
N MET A 1 0.25 -25.28 17.05
CA MET A 1 0.08 -24.62 15.74
C MET A 1 -1.17 -23.73 15.69
N SER A 2 -2.36 -24.21 16.09
CA SER A 2 -3.60 -23.41 16.15
C SER A 2 -3.48 -22.15 17.02
N ALA A 3 -2.99 -22.27 18.26
CA ALA A 3 -2.79 -21.11 19.15
C ALA A 3 -1.82 -20.05 18.58
N TYR A 4 -0.81 -20.50 17.83
CA TYR A 4 0.14 -19.61 17.17
C TYR A 4 -0.49 -18.87 15.98
N LEU A 5 -1.24 -19.58 15.14
CA LEU A 5 -1.99 -18.97 14.03
C LEU A 5 -3.01 -17.97 14.55
N LEU A 6 -3.76 -18.32 15.59
CA LEU A 6 -4.74 -17.43 16.21
C LEU A 6 -4.06 -16.15 16.75
N LYS A 7 -2.94 -16.29 17.47
CA LYS A 7 -2.15 -15.15 17.94
C LYS A 7 -1.73 -14.24 16.78
N ARG A 8 -1.24 -14.80 15.66
CA ARG A 8 -0.87 -14.00 14.48
C ARG A 8 -2.05 -13.30 13.83
N LEU A 9 -3.20 -13.97 13.70
CA LEU A 9 -4.41 -13.37 13.14
C LEU A 9 -4.92 -12.22 14.00
N ILE A 10 -4.91 -12.37 15.33
CA ILE A 10 -5.27 -11.29 16.26
C ILE A 10 -4.31 -10.10 16.11
N ILE A 11 -3.01 -10.35 16.07
CA ILE A 11 -2.01 -9.27 15.87
C ILE A 11 -2.21 -8.59 14.51
N ALA A 12 -2.46 -9.35 13.45
CA ALA A 12 -2.71 -8.80 12.12
C ALA A 12 -3.99 -7.95 12.10
N ALA A 13 -5.08 -8.44 12.68
CA ALA A 13 -6.34 -7.69 12.79
C ALA A 13 -6.18 -6.42 13.62
N ALA A 14 -5.52 -6.49 14.78
CA ALA A 14 -5.24 -5.33 15.62
C ALA A 14 -4.38 -4.29 14.89
N THR A 15 -3.35 -4.75 14.17
CA THR A 15 -2.50 -3.88 13.35
C THR A 15 -3.31 -3.19 12.26
N LEU A 16 -4.17 -3.92 11.55
CA LEU A 16 -5.01 -3.35 10.50
C LEU A 16 -5.99 -2.31 11.05
N VAL A 17 -6.66 -2.60 12.17
CA VAL A 17 -7.59 -1.67 12.81
C VAL A 17 -6.87 -0.40 13.26
N LEU A 18 -5.71 -0.54 13.92
CA LEU A 18 -4.95 0.62 14.37
C LEU A 18 -4.44 1.45 13.18
N ALA A 19 -3.90 0.79 12.15
CA ALA A 19 -3.45 1.46 10.94
C ALA A 19 -4.59 2.19 10.22
N SER A 20 -5.77 1.57 10.09
CA SER A 20 -6.92 2.20 9.45
C SER A 20 -7.45 3.38 10.25
N MET A 21 -7.48 3.29 11.60
CA MET A 21 -7.85 4.42 12.45
C MET A 21 -6.89 5.60 12.27
N VAL A 22 -5.58 5.33 12.23
CA VAL A 22 -4.56 6.37 12.00
C VAL A 22 -4.72 7.00 10.63
N VAL A 23 -4.85 6.21 9.56
CA VAL A 23 -5.07 6.73 8.21
C VAL A 23 -6.35 7.55 8.13
N PHE A 24 -7.44 7.09 8.73
CA PHE A 24 -8.72 7.80 8.73
C PHE A 24 -8.62 9.14 9.47
N ALA A 25 -7.96 9.17 10.64
CA ALA A 25 -7.73 10.40 11.39
C ALA A 25 -6.83 11.38 10.64
N VAL A 26 -5.77 10.90 9.99
CA VAL A 26 -4.88 11.73 9.18
C VAL A 26 -5.64 12.35 8.01
N LEU A 27 -6.49 11.59 7.32
CA LEU A 27 -7.29 12.10 6.21
C LEU A 27 -8.29 13.19 6.63
N GLU A 28 -8.76 13.17 7.87
CA GLU A 28 -9.63 14.22 8.40
C GLU A 28 -8.87 15.53 8.66
N ILE A 29 -7.59 15.45 9.02
CA ILE A 29 -6.74 16.61 9.34
C ILE A 29 -6.16 17.24 8.06
N ILE A 30 -6.01 16.44 6.99
CA ILE A 30 -5.48 16.94 5.71
C ILE A 30 -6.41 18.03 5.15
N PRO A 31 -5.86 19.19 4.76
CA PRO A 31 -6.67 20.25 4.19
C PRO A 31 -7.28 19.81 2.85
N GLY A 32 -8.61 19.87 2.75
CA GLY A 32 -9.37 19.53 1.55
C GLY A 32 -10.78 19.10 1.93
N ASP A 33 -11.78 19.59 1.21
CA ASP A 33 -13.17 19.15 1.41
C ASP A 33 -13.55 18.15 0.31
N PRO A 34 -13.81 16.87 0.64
CA PRO A 34 -14.21 15.88 -0.35
C PRO A 34 -15.46 16.28 -1.14
N ALA A 35 -16.44 16.94 -0.51
CA ALA A 35 -17.64 17.42 -1.21
C ALA A 35 -17.28 18.51 -2.24
N ARG A 36 -16.34 19.40 -1.90
CA ARG A 36 -15.84 20.41 -2.85
C ARG A 36 -15.01 19.80 -3.97
N LEU A 37 -14.22 18.76 -3.68
CA LEU A 37 -13.47 18.04 -4.71
C LEU A 37 -14.42 17.36 -5.71
N MET A 38 -15.52 16.78 -5.22
CA MET A 38 -16.52 16.13 -6.06
C MET A 38 -17.32 17.12 -6.93
N LEU A 39 -17.69 18.29 -6.39
CA LEU A 39 -18.46 19.30 -7.13
C LEU A 39 -17.59 20.24 -7.99
N GLY A 40 -16.29 20.30 -7.72
CA GLY A 40 -15.35 21.21 -8.37
C GLY A 40 -15.27 22.59 -7.71
N MET A 41 -14.27 23.38 -8.13
CA MET A 41 -13.93 24.66 -7.49
C MET A 41 -14.99 25.76 -7.67
N ASN A 42 -15.89 25.62 -8.65
CA ASN A 42 -16.93 26.61 -8.95
C ASN A 42 -18.23 26.39 -8.16
N ALA A 43 -18.31 25.33 -7.35
CA ALA A 43 -19.51 25.00 -6.59
C ALA A 43 -19.78 26.05 -5.50
N SER A 44 -21.06 26.44 -5.34
CA SER A 44 -21.43 27.36 -4.28
C SER A 44 -21.26 26.71 -2.90
N ALA A 45 -21.06 27.53 -1.86
CA ALA A 45 -20.93 27.02 -0.50
C ALA A 45 -22.16 26.21 -0.06
N GLU A 46 -23.35 26.61 -0.50
CA GLU A 46 -24.61 25.91 -0.23
C GLU A 46 -24.65 24.53 -0.90
N GLN A 47 -24.21 24.41 -2.15
CA GLN A 47 -24.13 23.12 -2.86
C GLN A 47 -23.16 22.17 -2.16
N VAL A 48 -22.02 22.68 -1.70
CA VAL A 48 -21.03 21.90 -0.95
C VAL A 48 -21.63 21.39 0.36
N GLU A 49 -22.29 22.26 1.13
CA GLU A 49 -22.89 21.87 2.42
C GLU A 49 -24.01 20.85 2.26
N VAL A 50 -24.83 20.97 1.22
CA VAL A 50 -25.85 19.96 0.89
C VAL A 50 -25.19 18.60 0.62
N LEU A 51 -24.12 18.57 -0.19
CA LEU A 51 -23.43 17.31 -0.49
C LEU A 51 -22.71 16.73 0.75
N ARG A 52 -22.11 17.57 1.60
CA ARG A 52 -21.49 17.14 2.87
C ARG A 52 -22.48 16.40 3.76
N ASN A 53 -23.71 16.90 3.85
CA ASN A 53 -24.78 16.24 4.59
C ASN A 53 -25.21 14.93 3.92
N GLN A 54 -25.35 14.90 2.59
CA GLN A 54 -25.74 13.69 1.85
C GLN A 54 -24.75 12.54 1.99
N ILE A 55 -23.45 12.83 1.98
CA ILE A 55 -22.40 11.81 2.10
C ILE A 55 -21.93 11.60 3.56
N GLY A 56 -22.59 12.25 4.52
CA GLY A 56 -22.37 12.04 5.95
C GLY A 56 -21.07 12.64 6.51
N LEU A 57 -20.45 13.62 5.86
CA LEU A 57 -19.20 14.25 6.36
C LEU A 57 -19.41 15.02 7.66
N ASN A 58 -20.63 15.50 7.93
CA ASN A 58 -20.96 16.25 9.14
C ASN A 58 -21.25 15.35 10.36
N ALA A 59 -21.28 14.03 10.18
CA ALA A 59 -21.42 13.10 11.30
C ALA A 59 -20.14 13.04 12.15
N PRO A 60 -20.23 12.73 13.45
CA PRO A 60 -19.07 12.51 14.31
C PRO A 60 -18.07 11.52 13.70
N LEU A 61 -16.77 11.83 13.82
CA LEU A 61 -15.68 11.06 13.20
C LEU A 61 -15.77 9.55 13.51
N ALA A 62 -16.05 9.21 14.77
CA ALA A 62 -16.19 7.82 15.21
C ALA A 62 -17.33 7.08 14.47
N LEU A 63 -18.47 7.74 14.26
CA LEU A 63 -19.60 7.15 13.53
C LEU A 63 -19.27 6.96 12.05
N ARG A 64 -18.59 7.94 11.43
CA ARG A 64 -18.12 7.82 10.04
C ARG A 64 -17.15 6.66 9.87
N TYR A 65 -16.20 6.51 10.80
CA TYR A 65 -15.26 5.39 10.79
C TYR A 65 -15.97 4.05 10.95
N LEU A 66 -16.87 3.92 11.93
CA LEU A 66 -17.62 2.68 12.15
C LEU A 66 -18.51 2.30 10.98
N HIS A 67 -19.15 3.28 10.33
CA HIS A 67 -19.95 3.05 9.13
C HIS A 67 -19.09 2.57 7.95
N TRP A 68 -17.96 3.25 7.71
CA TRP A 68 -16.99 2.84 6.68
C TRP A 68 -16.41 1.44 6.94
N ALA A 69 -15.99 1.17 8.17
CA ALA A 69 -15.45 -0.13 8.57
C ALA A 69 -16.51 -1.24 8.52
N GLY A 70 -17.75 -0.94 8.91
CA GLY A 70 -18.88 -1.87 8.80
C GLY A 70 -19.24 -2.22 7.35
N GLY A 71 -19.17 -1.23 6.45
CA GLY A 71 -19.31 -1.46 5.01
C GLY A 71 -18.27 -2.44 4.48
N LEU A 72 -16.99 -2.26 4.85
CA LEU A 72 -15.90 -3.17 4.47
C LEU A 72 -16.15 -4.62 4.90
N LEU A 73 -16.70 -4.84 6.09
CA LEU A 73 -17.06 -6.19 6.57
C LEU A 73 -18.18 -6.82 5.74
N SER A 74 -19.00 -6.01 5.07
CA SER A 74 -20.06 -6.43 4.16
C SER A 74 -19.62 -6.42 2.69
N LEU A 75 -18.31 -6.32 2.44
CA LEU A 75 -17.69 -6.19 1.11
C LEU A 75 -18.09 -4.92 0.34
N ASP A 76 -18.60 -3.90 1.03
CA ASP A 76 -18.82 -2.57 0.49
C ASP A 76 -17.61 -1.68 0.79
N PHE A 77 -16.78 -1.46 -0.23
CA PHE A 77 -15.60 -0.61 -0.16
C PHE A 77 -15.91 0.87 -0.36
N GLY A 78 -17.17 1.21 -0.67
CA GLY A 78 -17.60 2.57 -0.98
C GLY A 78 -17.11 3.10 -2.33
N ARG A 79 -17.24 4.42 -2.48
CA ARG A 79 -16.86 5.20 -3.68
C ARG A 79 -15.64 6.06 -3.36
N SER A 80 -14.74 6.20 -4.34
CA SER A 80 -13.67 7.18 -4.27
C SER A 80 -14.23 8.59 -4.49
N TYR A 81 -13.96 9.52 -3.57
CA TYR A 81 -14.33 10.93 -3.73
C TYR A 81 -13.48 11.66 -4.79
N THR A 82 -12.27 11.16 -5.07
CA THR A 82 -11.36 11.76 -6.06
C THR A 82 -11.69 11.31 -7.48
N TYR A 83 -11.95 10.02 -7.66
CA TYR A 83 -12.17 9.42 -8.99
C TYR A 83 -13.63 9.15 -9.32
N SER A 84 -14.55 9.33 -8.35
CA SER A 84 -16.00 9.14 -8.51
C SER A 84 -16.43 7.72 -8.94
N VAL A 85 -15.55 6.71 -8.78
CA VAL A 85 -15.80 5.30 -9.09
C VAL A 85 -15.78 4.43 -7.83
N PRO A 86 -16.35 3.21 -7.85
CA PRO A 86 -16.20 2.26 -6.76
C PRO A 86 -14.72 2.00 -6.41
N VAL A 87 -14.40 1.98 -5.12
CA VAL A 87 -13.02 1.75 -4.65
C VAL A 87 -12.51 0.38 -5.09
N ILE A 88 -13.39 -0.63 -5.15
CA ILE A 88 -13.02 -1.99 -5.56
C ILE A 88 -12.50 -2.05 -7.01
N ASP A 89 -12.99 -1.19 -7.90
CA ASP A 89 -12.55 -1.16 -9.29
C ASP A 89 -11.11 -0.63 -9.37
N LEU A 90 -10.81 0.43 -8.60
CA LEU A 90 -9.46 1.00 -8.48
C LEU A 90 -8.46 0.01 -7.87
N VAL A 91 -8.90 -0.77 -6.88
CA VAL A 91 -8.08 -1.82 -6.26
C VAL A 91 -7.81 -2.93 -7.26
N ARG A 92 -8.85 -3.43 -7.95
CA ARG A 92 -8.72 -4.49 -8.93
C ARG A 92 -7.75 -4.11 -10.05
N GLU A 93 -7.89 -2.92 -10.62
CA GLU A 93 -7.02 -2.41 -11.67
C GLU A 93 -5.54 -2.44 -11.25
N ARG A 94 -5.24 -1.99 -10.03
CA ARG A 94 -3.86 -1.99 -9.49
C ARG A 94 -3.35 -3.39 -9.15
N VAL A 95 -4.22 -4.26 -8.63
CA VAL A 95 -3.86 -5.64 -8.27
C VAL A 95 -3.46 -6.44 -9.51
N VAL A 96 -4.15 -6.26 -10.63
CA VAL A 96 -3.83 -6.96 -11.89
C VAL A 96 -2.42 -6.70 -12.37
N VAL A 97 -1.85 -5.52 -12.09
CA VAL A 97 -0.45 -5.20 -12.43
C VAL A 97 0.51 -5.53 -11.28
N SER A 98 0.16 -5.13 -10.05
CA SER A 98 1.06 -5.21 -8.91
C SER A 98 1.30 -6.64 -8.44
N LEU A 99 0.26 -7.49 -8.46
CA LEU A 99 0.36 -8.87 -7.97
C LEU A 99 1.27 -9.72 -8.86
N PRO A 100 1.13 -9.74 -10.21
CA PRO A 100 2.09 -10.44 -11.06
C PRO A 100 3.53 -9.94 -10.89
N LEU A 101 3.75 -8.62 -10.82
CA LEU A 101 5.08 -8.06 -10.61
C LEU A 101 5.68 -8.52 -9.27
N ALA A 102 4.89 -8.50 -8.20
CA ALA A 102 5.33 -8.98 -6.89
C ALA A 102 5.66 -10.49 -6.90
N LEU A 103 4.85 -11.30 -7.59
CA LEU A 103 5.09 -12.73 -7.72
C LEU A 103 6.35 -13.04 -8.53
N ILE A 104 6.58 -12.33 -9.64
CA ILE A 104 7.80 -12.45 -10.45
C ILE A 104 9.02 -12.05 -9.63
N ALA A 105 8.95 -10.90 -8.93
CA ALA A 105 10.03 -10.44 -8.07
C ALA A 105 10.33 -11.44 -6.94
N LEU A 106 9.29 -12.01 -6.30
CA LEU A 106 9.45 -13.03 -5.28
C LEU A 106 10.07 -14.31 -5.83
N ALA A 107 9.62 -14.77 -7.01
CA ALA A 107 10.16 -15.96 -7.65
C ALA A 107 11.64 -15.78 -8.01
N LEU A 108 11.99 -14.66 -8.66
CA LEU A 108 13.37 -14.35 -9.04
C LEU A 108 14.27 -14.16 -7.82
N SER A 109 13.82 -13.38 -6.83
CA SER A 109 14.60 -13.17 -5.60
C SER A 109 14.84 -14.47 -4.86
N THR A 110 13.83 -15.34 -4.73
CA THR A 110 13.98 -16.64 -4.07
C THR A 110 14.91 -17.56 -4.86
N ALA A 111 14.75 -17.61 -6.19
CA ALA A 111 15.56 -18.43 -7.08
C ALA A 111 17.04 -18.03 -7.10
N ILE A 112 17.35 -16.75 -6.88
CA ILE A 112 18.72 -16.23 -6.84
C ILE A 112 19.28 -16.27 -5.41
N ALA A 113 18.53 -15.75 -4.43
CA ALA A 113 19.02 -15.58 -3.07
C ALA A 113 19.26 -16.90 -2.35
N ILE A 114 18.45 -17.94 -2.60
CA ILE A 114 18.67 -19.26 -1.96
C ILE A 114 20.00 -19.88 -2.42
N PRO A 115 20.27 -20.07 -3.73
CA PRO A 115 21.55 -20.62 -4.17
C PRO A 115 22.75 -19.77 -3.75
N VAL A 116 22.66 -18.44 -3.87
CA VAL A 116 23.74 -17.53 -3.45
C VAL A 116 23.96 -17.63 -1.94
N GLY A 117 22.91 -17.70 -1.13
CA GLY A 117 23.00 -17.87 0.31
C GLY A 117 23.62 -19.20 0.71
N ILE A 118 23.22 -20.31 0.07
CA ILE A 118 23.81 -21.64 0.29
C ILE A 118 25.30 -21.62 -0.11
N TYR A 119 25.62 -21.02 -1.25
CA TYR A 119 26.99 -20.88 -1.73
C TYR A 119 27.87 -20.12 -0.73
N SER A 120 27.44 -18.94 -0.30
CA SER A 120 28.12 -18.11 0.71
C SER A 120 28.33 -18.88 2.02
N ALA A 121 27.28 -19.53 2.54
CA ALA A 121 27.37 -20.31 3.77
C ALA A 121 28.36 -21.48 3.65
N SER A 122 28.37 -22.18 2.50
CA SER A 122 29.30 -23.30 2.28
C SER A 122 30.77 -22.89 2.10
N ARG A 123 31.02 -21.63 1.73
CA ARG A 123 32.36 -21.08 1.46
C ARG A 123 32.67 -19.90 2.37
N HIS A 124 32.15 -19.95 3.58
CA HIS A 124 32.25 -18.87 4.53
C HIS A 124 33.69 -18.37 4.71
N GLY A 125 33.86 -17.04 4.68
CA GLY A 125 35.16 -16.39 4.84
C GLY A 125 36.07 -16.43 3.60
N ARG A 126 35.60 -16.97 2.46
CA ARG A 126 36.33 -16.91 1.18
C ARG A 126 35.88 -15.71 0.35
N ALA A 127 36.67 -15.35 -0.67
CA ALA A 127 36.38 -14.22 -1.55
C ALA A 127 34.98 -14.28 -2.18
N GLY A 128 34.49 -15.47 -2.55
CA GLY A 128 33.14 -15.64 -3.10
C GLY A 128 32.02 -15.28 -2.12
N ASP A 129 32.22 -15.56 -0.82
CA ASP A 129 31.29 -15.16 0.25
C ASP A 129 31.32 -13.63 0.43
N ALA A 130 32.52 -13.05 0.52
CA ALA A 130 32.70 -11.60 0.66
C ALA A 130 32.08 -10.80 -0.50
N ILE A 131 32.21 -11.27 -1.74
CA ILE A 131 31.59 -10.62 -2.91
C ILE A 131 30.06 -10.69 -2.83
N ALA A 132 29.50 -11.86 -2.51
CA ALA A 132 28.05 -12.03 -2.42
C ALA A 132 27.45 -11.18 -1.29
N MET A 133 28.10 -11.15 -0.11
CA MET A 133 27.71 -10.29 1.00
C MET A 133 27.84 -8.80 0.63
N GLY A 134 28.92 -8.40 -0.03
CA GLY A 134 29.12 -7.03 -0.50
C GLY A 134 28.04 -6.60 -1.49
N ALA A 135 27.70 -7.44 -2.46
CA ALA A 135 26.63 -7.18 -3.42
C ALA A 135 25.26 -7.06 -2.73
N ALA A 136 24.95 -7.97 -1.79
CA ALA A 136 23.72 -7.89 -1.01
C ALA A 136 23.65 -6.60 -0.18
N GLN A 137 24.76 -6.22 0.45
CA GLN A 137 24.83 -4.99 1.25
C GLN A 137 24.65 -3.73 0.39
N LEU A 138 25.22 -3.70 -0.81
CA LEU A 138 24.98 -2.61 -1.77
C LEU A 138 23.49 -2.54 -2.16
N GLY A 139 22.87 -3.68 -2.45
CA GLY A 139 21.44 -3.75 -2.75
C GLY A 139 20.56 -3.22 -1.62
N VAL A 140 20.91 -3.49 -0.36
CA VAL A 140 20.18 -3.00 0.83
C VAL A 140 20.46 -1.52 1.09
N ALA A 141 21.68 -1.05 0.85
CA ALA A 141 22.08 0.33 1.12
C ALA A 141 21.53 1.33 0.09
N VAL A 142 21.30 0.88 -1.13
CA VAL A 142 20.78 1.73 -2.20
C VAL A 142 19.28 1.97 -2.01
N PRO A 143 18.81 3.23 -1.99
CA PRO A 143 17.38 3.52 -1.92
C PRO A 143 16.62 2.97 -3.12
N ASN A 144 15.52 2.26 -2.88
CA ASN A 144 14.70 1.63 -3.93
C ASN A 144 14.27 2.62 -5.04
N PHE A 145 13.90 3.86 -4.68
CA PHE A 145 13.50 4.86 -5.67
C PHE A 145 14.66 5.24 -6.60
N TRP A 146 15.87 5.40 -6.06
CA TRP A 146 17.06 5.76 -6.84
C TRP A 146 17.44 4.61 -7.76
N PHE A 147 17.41 3.38 -7.24
CA PHE A 147 17.68 2.19 -8.05
C PHE A 147 16.69 2.07 -9.21
N ALA A 148 15.40 2.25 -8.95
CA ALA A 148 14.37 2.24 -10.00
C ALA A 148 14.63 3.32 -11.08
N LEU A 149 15.02 4.54 -10.69
CA LEU A 149 15.38 5.60 -11.63
C LEU A 149 16.60 5.23 -12.49
N MET A 150 17.62 4.59 -11.90
CA MET A 150 18.79 4.11 -12.65
C MET A 150 18.42 3.00 -13.64
N LEU A 151 17.53 2.08 -13.26
CA LEU A 151 17.03 1.05 -14.17
C LEU A 151 16.23 1.66 -15.34
N ILE A 152 15.39 2.67 -15.07
CA ILE A 152 14.66 3.39 -16.14
C ILE A 152 15.66 4.05 -17.09
N TYR A 153 16.67 4.75 -16.56
CA TYR A 153 17.70 5.38 -17.40
C TYR A 153 18.43 4.33 -18.27
N LEU A 154 18.82 3.20 -17.68
CA LEU A 154 19.53 2.15 -18.39
C LEU A 154 18.67 1.47 -19.46
N PHE A 155 17.45 1.06 -19.13
CA PHE A 155 16.63 0.18 -19.99
C PHE A 155 15.62 0.90 -20.87
N ALA A 156 15.21 2.12 -20.53
CA ALA A 156 14.19 2.86 -21.28
C ALA A 156 14.75 4.08 -22.02
N VAL A 157 15.92 4.59 -21.61
CA VAL A 157 16.53 5.77 -22.25
C VAL A 157 17.79 5.38 -23.02
N TRP A 158 18.66 4.55 -22.44
CA TRP A 158 19.94 4.20 -23.06
C TRP A 158 19.89 2.97 -23.96
N LEU A 159 19.34 1.85 -23.49
CA LEU A 159 19.05 0.64 -24.28
C LEU A 159 17.73 0.79 -25.04
#